data_AF-A0A8E6EUC7-F1
#
_entry.id   AF-A0A8E6EUC7-F1
#
_cell.length_a   1.000
_cell.length_b   1.000
_cell.length_c   1.000
_cell.angle_alpha   90.00
_cell.angle_beta   90.00
_cell.angle_gamma   90.00
#
_symmetry.space_group_name_H-M   'P 1'
#
loop_
_entity.id
_entity.type
_entity.pdbx_description
1 polymer ?
#
loop_
_entity_poly.entity_id
_entity_poly.type
_entity_poly.pdbx_seq_one_letter_code
_entity_poly.pdbx_strand_id
1 'polypeptide(L)'
;MSISPAHVPPELHYIIPLAEKHGSEARMASFDRRLGRHVKYAEKLPKKAIEPLRKLYEEIDQKGHAITISKWLDAQNDNENSPADTTWSITGLMVLFEQLGELNIVPFNDGKVRLITFEEERDWTKLPALLQYLVEPAEKYGKIQFEIQIFEFLDNRMTPEEKLELQALSVRWKQDCKSINKWLDEFNITNNPEARLVYFTGLLIGLALDSGRL
;
A
#
# COMPACT_ATOMS: atom_id res chain seq x y z
N MET A 1 11.58 19.09 5.27
CA MET A 1 12.58 18.21 5.92
C MET A 1 13.78 18.14 4.99
N SER A 2 15.00 17.98 5.51
CA SER A 2 16.17 17.82 4.63
C SER A 2 16.44 16.34 4.37
N ILE A 3 16.50 15.96 3.09
CA ILE A 3 16.87 14.63 2.64
C ILE A 3 18.40 14.53 2.64
N SER A 4 18.96 13.52 3.29
CA SER A 4 20.39 13.27 3.24
C SER A 4 20.73 12.45 1.99
N PRO A 5 21.53 12.97 1.03
CA PRO A 5 21.87 12.25 -0.19
C PRO A 5 22.60 10.92 0.06
N ALA A 6 23.23 10.75 1.23
CA ALA A 6 23.91 9.51 1.61
C ALA A 6 22.98 8.30 1.72
N HIS A 7 21.67 8.51 1.88
CA HIS A 7 20.67 7.44 1.97
C HIS A 7 19.85 7.25 0.69
N VAL A 8 20.15 8.02 -0.35
CA VAL A 8 19.46 7.97 -1.65
C VAL A 8 20.46 7.46 -2.69
N PRO A 9 20.07 6.51 -3.57
CA PRO A 9 20.92 6.09 -4.68
C PRO A 9 21.42 7.29 -5.48
N PRO A 10 22.73 7.39 -5.81
CA PRO A 10 23.30 8.56 -6.49
C PRO A 10 22.55 8.95 -7.78
N GLU A 11 22.08 7.97 -8.52
CA GLU A 11 21.31 8.16 -9.75
C GLU A 11 19.95 8.85 -9.51
N LEU A 12 19.44 8.87 -8.28
CA LEU A 12 18.19 9.51 -7.89
C LEU A 12 18.39 10.88 -7.21
N HIS A 13 19.62 11.35 -6.99
CA HIS A 13 19.88 12.61 -6.27
C HIS A 13 19.19 13.83 -6.91
N TYR A 14 18.95 13.80 -8.21
CA TYR A 14 18.27 14.88 -8.94
C TYR A 14 16.81 15.10 -8.50
N ILE A 15 16.16 14.12 -7.86
CA ILE A 15 14.77 14.25 -7.38
C ILE A 15 14.69 15.00 -6.03
N ILE A 16 15.80 15.03 -5.27
CA ILE A 16 15.85 15.51 -3.89
C ILE A 16 15.29 16.92 -3.73
N PRO A 17 15.66 17.93 -4.54
CA PRO A 17 15.22 19.32 -4.30
C PRO A 17 13.69 19.48 -4.37
N LEU A 18 13.02 18.76 -5.27
CA LEU A 18 11.55 18.82 -5.38
C LEU A 18 10.86 17.91 -4.36
N ALA A 19 11.48 16.80 -3.96
CA ALA A 19 11.00 15.97 -2.86
C ALA A 19 11.02 16.72 -1.52
N GLU A 20 12.12 17.39 -1.18
CA GLU A 20 12.23 18.22 0.04
C GLU A 20 11.18 19.35 0.06
N LYS A 21 10.98 19.98 -1.11
CA LYS A 21 10.09 21.15 -1.24
C LYS A 21 8.61 20.80 -1.18
N HIS A 22 8.21 19.67 -1.78
CA HIS A 22 6.80 19.35 -2.01
C HIS A 22 6.34 18.05 -1.36
N GLY A 23 7.24 17.10 -1.13
CA GLY A 23 6.89 15.75 -0.76
C GLY A 23 6.19 15.65 0.60
N SER A 24 6.72 16.33 1.62
CA SER A 24 6.14 16.27 2.96
C SER A 24 4.67 16.72 3.00
N GLU A 25 4.35 17.83 2.33
CA GLU A 25 2.99 18.39 2.28
C GLU A 25 2.04 17.54 1.43
N ALA A 26 2.54 16.93 0.36
CA ALA A 26 1.72 16.13 -0.55
C ALA A 26 1.09 14.90 0.10
N ARG A 27 1.69 14.36 1.18
CA ARG A 27 1.14 13.22 1.91
C ARG A 27 -0.04 13.56 2.82
N MET A 28 -0.29 14.85 3.07
CA MET A 28 -1.31 15.29 4.01
C MET A 28 -2.40 16.08 3.29
N ALA A 29 -3.63 15.57 3.32
CA ALA A 29 -4.78 16.35 2.91
C ALA A 29 -5.27 17.20 4.10
N SER A 30 -5.08 18.51 4.04
CA SER A 30 -5.55 19.40 5.11
C SER A 30 -7.06 19.64 4.98
N PHE A 31 -7.78 19.60 6.10
CA PHE A 31 -9.21 19.92 6.14
C PHE A 31 -9.43 21.42 5.90
N ASP A 32 -10.14 21.78 4.83
CA ASP A 32 -10.58 23.14 4.57
C ASP A 32 -12.01 23.33 5.09
N ARG A 33 -12.15 24.11 6.17
CA ARG A 33 -13.46 24.37 6.80
C ARG A 33 -14.43 25.10 5.89
N ARG A 34 -13.96 25.90 4.93
CA ARG A 34 -14.85 26.65 4.01
C ARG A 34 -15.47 25.71 2.98
N LEU A 35 -14.70 24.72 2.54
CA LEU A 35 -15.17 23.70 1.60
C LEU A 35 -15.84 22.51 2.29
N GLY A 36 -15.70 22.38 3.60
CA GLY A 36 -16.26 21.26 4.38
C GLY A 36 -15.62 19.91 4.03
N ARG A 37 -14.39 19.90 3.49
CA ARG A 37 -13.70 18.68 3.06
C ARG A 37 -12.18 18.77 3.21
N HIS A 38 -11.51 17.62 3.15
CA HIS A 38 -10.06 17.57 2.95
C HIS A 38 -9.70 18.01 1.52
N VAL A 39 -8.64 18.81 1.39
CA VAL A 39 -8.14 19.35 0.12
C VAL A 39 -6.73 18.83 -0.08
N LYS A 40 -6.50 18.16 -1.22
CA LYS A 40 -5.20 17.61 -1.59
C LYS A 40 -4.19 18.74 -1.85
N TYR A 41 -2.91 18.48 -1.61
CA TYR A 41 -1.87 19.49 -1.81
C TYR A 41 -1.82 19.98 -3.28
N ALA A 42 -2.01 19.06 -4.23
CA ALA A 42 -2.05 19.37 -5.66
C ALA A 42 -3.08 20.44 -6.04
N GLU A 43 -4.23 20.48 -5.37
CA GLU A 43 -5.30 21.48 -5.62
C GLU A 43 -4.88 22.91 -5.24
N LYS A 44 -3.87 23.05 -4.37
CA LYS A 44 -3.37 24.33 -3.86
C LYS A 44 -2.13 24.82 -4.60
N LEU A 45 -1.54 23.99 -5.48
CA LEU A 45 -0.30 24.33 -6.16
C LEU A 45 -0.53 25.42 -7.22
N PRO A 46 0.25 26.52 -7.19
CA PRO A 46 0.18 27.50 -8.26
C PRO A 46 0.78 26.91 -9.54
N LYS A 47 0.26 27.29 -10.72
CA LYS A 47 0.74 26.79 -12.04
C LYS A 47 2.27 26.86 -12.19
N LYS A 48 2.90 27.94 -11.71
CA LYS A 48 4.37 28.11 -11.74
C LYS A 48 5.16 27.04 -10.95
N ALA A 49 4.54 26.41 -9.95
CA ALA A 49 5.15 25.34 -9.17
C ALA A 49 4.97 23.96 -9.84
N ILE A 50 4.02 23.82 -10.77
CA ILE A 50 3.76 22.59 -11.51
C ILE A 50 4.83 22.36 -12.60
N GLU A 51 5.33 23.43 -13.22
CA GLU A 51 6.30 23.29 -14.32
C GLU A 51 7.62 22.58 -13.93
N PRO A 52 8.26 22.86 -12.78
CA PRO A 52 9.40 22.06 -12.33
C PRO A 52 9.04 20.58 -12.07
N LEU A 53 7.84 20.30 -11.54
CA LEU A 53 7.37 18.94 -11.31
C LEU A 53 7.14 18.20 -12.62
N ARG A 54 6.62 18.88 -13.65
CA ARG A 54 6.43 18.35 -15.01
C ARG A 54 7.75 17.89 -15.60
N LYS A 55 8.77 18.74 -15.55
CA LYS A 55 10.12 18.41 -16.03
C LYS A 55 10.72 17.21 -15.29
N LEU A 56 10.54 17.18 -13.97
CA LEU A 56 11.04 16.06 -13.16
C LEU A 56 10.32 14.75 -13.51
N TYR A 57 9.00 14.79 -13.69
CA TYR A 57 8.21 13.63 -14.11
C TYR A 57 8.71 13.06 -15.43
N GLU A 58 8.87 13.93 -16.45
CA GLU A 58 9.37 13.54 -17.76
C GLU A 58 10.80 12.98 -17.68
N GLU A 59 11.66 13.56 -16.84
CA GLU A 59 13.03 13.04 -16.64
C GLU A 59 13.04 11.67 -15.97
N ILE A 60 12.16 11.42 -14.99
CA ILE A 60 12.01 10.10 -14.36
C ILE A 60 11.50 9.06 -15.37
N ASP A 61 10.51 9.43 -16.20
CA ASP A 61 9.98 8.56 -17.27
C ASP A 61 11.07 8.21 -18.29
N GLN A 62 11.76 9.23 -18.83
CA GLN A 62 12.82 9.05 -19.82
C GLN A 62 13.98 8.17 -19.32
N LYS A 63 14.33 8.26 -18.03
CA LYS A 63 15.37 7.43 -17.41
C LYS A 63 14.87 6.05 -16.97
N GLY A 64 13.57 5.77 -17.03
CA GLY A 64 12.98 4.53 -16.50
C GLY A 64 13.14 4.39 -14.98
N HIS A 65 13.34 5.51 -14.26
CA HIS A 65 13.68 5.49 -12.84
C HIS A 65 12.47 5.25 -11.92
N ALA A 66 11.24 5.19 -12.44
CA ALA A 66 10.05 4.89 -11.64
C ALA A 66 10.17 3.53 -10.92
N ILE A 67 10.71 2.51 -11.60
CA ILE A 67 10.97 1.19 -11.01
C ILE A 67 12.06 1.28 -9.94
N THR A 68 13.16 1.98 -10.23
CA THR A 68 14.28 2.16 -9.28
C THR A 68 13.82 2.86 -8.00
N ILE A 69 13.05 3.95 -8.12
CA ILE A 69 12.48 4.67 -6.98
C ILE A 69 11.59 3.74 -6.15
N SER A 70 10.70 3.00 -6.82
CA SER A 70 9.78 2.08 -6.12
C SER A 70 10.54 0.99 -5.38
N LYS A 71 11.53 0.34 -6.01
CA LYS A 71 12.35 -0.70 -5.37
C LYS A 71 13.14 -0.17 -4.18
N TRP A 72 13.71 1.03 -4.33
CA TRP A 72 14.46 1.65 -3.25
C TRP A 72 13.56 1.96 -2.04
N LEU A 73 12.37 2.54 -2.29
CA LEU A 73 11.37 2.81 -1.24
C LEU A 73 10.90 1.53 -0.55
N ASP A 74 10.63 0.49 -1.33
CA ASP A 74 10.21 -0.82 -0.82
C ASP A 74 11.27 -1.41 0.13
N ALA A 75 12.53 -1.45 -0.32
CA ALA A 75 13.66 -1.91 0.50
C ALA A 75 13.91 -1.06 1.77
N GLN A 76 13.45 0.19 1.80
CA GLN A 76 13.54 1.03 2.99
C GLN A 76 12.45 0.74 4.03
N ASN A 77 11.31 0.16 3.65
CA ASN A 77 10.25 -0.18 4.60
C ASN A 77 10.68 -1.29 5.57
N ASP A 78 11.57 -2.17 5.12
CA ASP A 78 12.12 -3.27 5.93
C ASP A 78 13.37 -2.88 6.73
N ASN A 79 13.90 -1.67 6.52
CA ASN A 79 15.14 -1.21 7.14
C ASN A 79 14.86 -0.31 8.34
N GLU A 80 15.04 -0.82 9.56
CA GLU A 80 14.90 -0.05 10.82
C GLU A 80 15.80 1.20 10.89
N ASN A 81 16.90 1.22 10.13
CA ASN A 81 17.83 2.35 10.07
C ASN A 81 17.51 3.36 8.94
N SER A 82 16.40 3.15 8.22
CA SER A 82 15.99 4.08 7.16
C SER A 82 15.59 5.43 7.77
N PRO A 83 16.18 6.56 7.33
CA PRO A 83 15.78 7.87 7.83
C PRO A 83 14.37 8.19 7.33
N ALA A 84 13.40 8.14 8.25
CA ALA A 84 11.98 8.35 7.98
C ALA A 84 11.71 9.62 7.17
N ASP A 85 12.44 10.72 7.43
CA ASP A 85 12.29 11.98 6.71
C ASP A 85 12.62 11.87 5.20
N THR A 86 13.56 10.99 4.84
CA THR A 86 14.01 10.79 3.46
C THR A 86 12.98 10.00 2.66
N THR A 87 12.54 8.85 3.18
CA THR A 87 11.48 8.06 2.52
C THR A 87 10.17 8.83 2.53
N TRP A 88 9.84 9.53 3.60
CA TRP A 88 8.62 10.35 3.70
C TRP A 88 8.52 11.37 2.56
N SER A 89 9.59 12.11 2.32
CA SER A 89 9.63 13.16 1.30
C SER A 89 9.59 12.60 -0.12
N ILE A 90 10.33 11.52 -0.40
CA ILE A 90 10.33 10.91 -1.74
C ILE A 90 8.99 10.20 -2.02
N THR A 91 8.45 9.44 -1.07
CA THR A 91 7.10 8.86 -1.20
C THR A 91 6.06 9.96 -1.43
N GLY A 92 6.17 11.08 -0.70
CA GLY A 92 5.28 12.20 -0.87
C GLY A 92 5.35 12.86 -2.24
N LEU A 93 6.54 12.94 -2.85
CA LEU A 93 6.69 13.40 -4.23
C LEU A 93 5.96 12.48 -5.21
N MET A 94 6.05 11.17 -5.03
CA MET A 94 5.33 10.20 -5.88
C MET A 94 3.81 10.31 -5.72
N VAL A 95 3.33 10.47 -4.48
CA VAL A 95 1.91 10.77 -4.18
C VAL A 95 1.48 12.06 -4.86
N LEU A 96 2.33 13.10 -4.89
CA LEU A 96 2.00 14.34 -5.58
C LEU A 96 1.77 14.14 -7.08
N PHE A 97 2.59 13.31 -7.74
CA PHE A 97 2.40 13.00 -9.15
C PHE A 97 1.06 12.31 -9.39
N GLU A 98 0.68 11.36 -8.54
CA GLU A 98 -0.63 10.70 -8.60
C GLU A 98 -1.77 11.71 -8.43
N GLN A 99 -1.70 12.59 -7.42
CA GLN A 99 -2.70 13.65 -7.20
C GLN A 99 -2.84 14.59 -8.41
N LEU A 100 -1.73 14.97 -9.05
CA LEU A 100 -1.78 15.79 -10.27
C LEU A 100 -2.39 15.03 -11.45
N GLY A 101 -2.16 13.72 -11.53
CA GLY A 101 -2.78 12.83 -12.51
C GLY A 101 -4.30 12.71 -12.35
N GLU A 102 -4.79 12.56 -11.12
CA GLU A 102 -6.23 12.55 -10.80
C GLU A 102 -6.92 13.87 -11.20
N LEU A 103 -6.19 14.99 -11.14
CA LEU A 103 -6.65 16.31 -11.62
C LEU A 103 -6.56 16.46 -13.15
N ASN A 104 -6.22 15.39 -13.89
CA ASN A 104 -6.03 15.37 -15.34
C ASN A 104 -4.96 16.36 -15.86
N ILE A 105 -3.94 16.64 -15.05
CA ILE A 105 -2.84 17.51 -15.46
C ILE A 105 -1.82 16.68 -16.25
N VAL A 106 -1.64 16.99 -17.53
CA VAL A 106 -0.58 16.39 -18.37
C VAL A 106 0.80 16.76 -17.80
N PRO A 107 1.83 15.90 -17.83
CA PRO A 107 1.82 14.49 -18.27
C PRO A 107 1.43 13.50 -17.17
N PHE A 108 1.21 13.98 -15.94
CA PHE A 108 0.97 13.12 -14.76
C PHE A 108 -0.19 12.13 -14.94
N ASN A 109 -1.19 12.49 -15.75
CA ASN A 109 -2.36 11.69 -16.02
C ASN A 109 -2.11 10.42 -16.86
N ASP A 110 -0.92 10.24 -17.44
CA ASP A 110 -0.57 8.97 -18.12
C ASP A 110 -0.16 7.87 -17.15
N GLY A 111 0.17 8.22 -15.90
CA GLY A 111 0.48 7.29 -14.82
C GLY A 111 1.77 6.47 -15.02
N LYS A 112 2.68 6.89 -15.89
CA LYS A 112 3.96 6.20 -16.12
C LYS A 112 4.92 6.28 -14.94
N VAL A 113 4.96 7.44 -14.26
CA VAL A 113 5.73 7.62 -13.02
C VAL A 113 4.77 7.52 -11.85
N ARG A 114 4.67 6.32 -11.28
CA ARG A 114 3.89 6.00 -10.09
C ARG A 114 4.66 5.05 -9.18
N LEU A 115 4.23 4.94 -7.93
CA LEU A 115 4.72 3.87 -7.07
C LEU A 115 4.26 2.52 -7.62
N ILE A 116 5.20 1.60 -7.76
CA ILE A 116 4.95 0.23 -8.17
C ILE A 116 5.03 -0.62 -6.91
N THR A 117 3.94 -1.30 -6.58
CA THR A 117 3.96 -2.33 -5.55
C THR A 117 4.60 -3.58 -6.13
N PHE A 118 5.62 -4.12 -5.46
CA PHE A 118 6.19 -5.41 -5.81
C PHE A 118 5.40 -6.48 -5.07
N GLU A 119 4.93 -7.50 -5.78
CA GLU A 119 4.38 -8.66 -5.11
C GLU A 119 5.56 -9.42 -4.48
N GLU A 120 5.57 -9.46 -3.14
CA GLU A 120 6.50 -10.31 -2.40
C GLU A 120 6.29 -11.77 -2.82
N GLU A 121 7.39 -12.49 -3.02
CA GLU A 121 7.35 -13.92 -3.31
C GLU A 121 6.78 -14.66 -2.09
N ARG A 122 5.75 -15.48 -2.32
CA ARG A 122 5.04 -16.22 -1.27
C ARG A 122 5.51 -17.66 -1.25
N ASP A 123 5.96 -18.12 -0.09
CA ASP A 123 6.38 -19.51 0.07
C ASP A 123 5.29 -20.33 0.76
N TRP A 124 4.31 -20.77 -0.04
CA TRP A 124 3.23 -21.63 0.43
C TRP A 124 3.68 -23.05 0.83
N THR A 125 4.94 -23.42 0.58
CA THR A 125 5.47 -24.72 1.02
C THR A 125 5.64 -24.80 2.53
N LYS A 126 5.75 -23.66 3.22
CA LYS A 126 5.75 -23.55 4.69
C LYS A 126 4.42 -23.92 5.33
N LEU A 127 3.32 -23.89 4.57
CA LEU A 127 1.98 -24.17 5.09
C LEU A 127 1.76 -25.69 5.18
N PRO A 128 1.42 -26.24 6.37
CA PRO A 128 1.19 -27.68 6.52
C PRO A 128 0.12 -28.20 5.57
N ALA A 129 0.25 -29.45 5.11
CA ALA A 129 -0.69 -30.07 4.16
C ALA A 129 -2.16 -29.97 4.60
N LEU A 130 -2.44 -30.11 5.90
CA LEU A 130 -3.79 -29.96 6.46
C LEU A 130 -4.40 -28.57 6.23
N LEU A 131 -3.55 -27.53 6.17
CA LEU A 131 -3.92 -26.12 6.03
C LEU A 131 -3.82 -25.60 4.59
N GLN A 132 -3.38 -26.41 3.62
CA GLN A 132 -3.22 -26.00 2.22
C GLN A 132 -4.50 -25.47 1.55
N TYR A 133 -5.67 -25.79 2.10
CA TYR A 133 -6.94 -25.19 1.66
C TYR A 133 -7.03 -23.68 1.90
N LEU A 134 -6.17 -23.11 2.74
CA LEU A 134 -6.14 -21.68 3.05
C LEU A 134 -5.43 -20.84 1.97
N VAL A 135 -4.66 -21.46 1.07
CA VAL A 135 -3.85 -20.73 0.08
C VAL A 135 -4.73 -19.82 -0.77
N GLU A 136 -5.70 -20.37 -1.49
CA GLU A 136 -6.57 -19.61 -2.39
C GLU A 136 -7.41 -18.56 -1.65
N PRO A 137 -8.09 -18.87 -0.52
CA PRO A 137 -8.78 -17.86 0.28
C PRO A 137 -7.85 -16.76 0.80
N ALA A 138 -6.62 -17.10 1.20
CA ALA A 138 -5.66 -16.13 1.68
C ALA A 138 -5.20 -15.17 0.58
N GLU A 139 -4.98 -15.66 -0.64
CA GLU A 139 -4.64 -14.80 -1.78
C GLU A 139 -5.81 -13.91 -2.22
N LYS A 140 -7.04 -14.41 -2.10
CA LYS A 140 -8.27 -13.69 -2.45
C LYS A 140 -8.64 -12.63 -1.41
N TYR A 141 -8.68 -13.01 -0.13
CA TYR A 141 -9.24 -12.19 0.95
C TYR A 141 -8.19 -11.55 1.85
N GLY A 142 -6.99 -12.12 1.95
CA GLY A 142 -5.92 -11.62 2.83
C GLY A 142 -5.38 -10.23 2.46
N LYS A 143 -5.78 -9.69 1.31
CA LYS A 143 -5.47 -8.32 0.87
C LYS A 143 -6.39 -7.27 1.51
N ILE A 144 -7.46 -7.68 2.20
CA ILE A 144 -8.43 -6.80 2.86
C ILE A 144 -8.00 -6.64 4.34
N GLN A 145 -7.11 -5.69 4.60
CA GLN A 145 -6.35 -5.64 5.87
C GLN A 145 -6.97 -4.73 6.93
N PHE A 146 -7.60 -3.63 6.51
CA PHE A 146 -8.09 -2.61 7.42
C PHE A 146 -9.59 -2.77 7.69
N GLU A 147 -10.01 -2.51 8.93
CA GLU A 147 -11.41 -2.63 9.37
C GLU A 147 -12.39 -1.87 8.46
N ILE A 148 -12.03 -0.66 8.02
CA ILE A 148 -12.84 0.12 7.07
C ILE A 148 -13.03 -0.60 5.72
N GLN A 149 -11.97 -1.23 5.20
CA GLN A 149 -12.02 -2.00 3.95
C GLN A 149 -12.80 -3.29 4.14
N ILE A 150 -12.67 -3.93 5.31
CA ILE A 150 -13.40 -5.14 5.69
C ILE A 150 -14.90 -4.84 5.70
N PHE A 151 -15.36 -3.79 6.39
CA PHE A 151 -16.77 -3.43 6.39
C PHE A 151 -17.26 -2.95 5.04
N GLU A 152 -16.47 -2.17 4.30
CA GLU A 152 -16.82 -1.80 2.92
C GLU A 152 -17.05 -3.03 2.05
N PHE A 153 -16.16 -4.03 2.14
CA PHE A 153 -16.31 -5.29 1.44
C PHE A 153 -17.59 -6.02 1.86
N LEU A 154 -17.77 -6.24 3.15
CA LEU A 154 -18.90 -7.01 3.68
C LEU A 154 -20.26 -6.35 3.40
N ASP A 155 -20.34 -5.02 3.41
CA ASP A 155 -21.60 -4.28 3.24
C ASP A 155 -21.94 -4.01 1.78
N ASN A 156 -20.94 -3.74 0.94
CA ASN A 156 -21.17 -3.15 -0.39
C ASN A 156 -20.65 -3.99 -1.55
N ARG A 157 -19.71 -4.92 -1.32
CA ARG A 157 -19.02 -5.63 -2.40
C ARG A 157 -19.17 -7.15 -2.37
N MET A 158 -19.37 -7.73 -1.20
CA MET A 158 -19.42 -9.18 -1.01
C MET A 158 -20.59 -9.77 -1.80
N THR A 159 -20.27 -10.69 -2.69
CA THR A 159 -21.27 -11.43 -3.47
C THR A 159 -21.91 -12.54 -2.64
N PRO A 160 -23.11 -13.04 -3.01
CA PRO A 160 -23.72 -14.20 -2.36
C PRO A 160 -22.82 -15.44 -2.36
N GLU A 161 -22.07 -15.66 -3.44
CA GLU A 161 -21.13 -16.78 -3.58
C GLU A 161 -19.95 -16.66 -2.62
N GLU A 162 -19.34 -15.46 -2.52
CA GLU A 162 -18.27 -15.19 -1.56
C GLU A 162 -18.76 -15.31 -0.11
N LYS A 163 -20.02 -14.91 0.16
CA LYS A 163 -20.62 -15.11 1.48
C LYS A 163 -20.70 -16.59 1.85
N LEU A 164 -21.19 -17.43 0.94
CA LEU A 164 -21.26 -18.89 1.16
C LEU A 164 -19.85 -19.50 1.33
N GLU A 165 -18.89 -19.04 0.54
CA GLU A 165 -17.49 -19.43 0.64
C GLU A 165 -16.90 -19.08 2.01
N LEU A 166 -17.06 -17.84 2.48
CA LEU A 166 -16.59 -17.38 3.78
C LEU A 166 -17.32 -18.08 4.94
N GLN A 167 -18.60 -18.39 4.80
CA GLN A 167 -19.33 -19.19 5.78
C GLN A 167 -18.73 -20.61 5.89
N ALA A 168 -18.50 -21.28 4.77
CA ALA A 168 -17.87 -22.61 4.75
C ALA A 168 -16.45 -22.56 5.32
N LEU A 169 -15.68 -21.54 4.95
CA LEU A 169 -14.34 -21.30 5.45
C LEU A 169 -14.34 -21.07 6.97
N SER A 170 -15.29 -20.30 7.51
CA SER A 170 -15.37 -20.02 8.95
C SER A 170 -15.56 -21.28 9.80
N VAL A 171 -16.34 -22.25 9.31
CA VAL A 171 -16.57 -23.53 9.99
C VAL A 171 -15.27 -24.31 10.07
N ARG A 172 -14.55 -24.42 8.95
CA ARG A 172 -13.27 -25.15 8.88
C ARG A 172 -12.17 -24.43 9.65
N TRP A 173 -12.11 -23.11 9.55
CA TRP A 173 -11.19 -22.26 10.32
C TRP A 173 -11.32 -22.50 11.82
N LYS A 174 -12.56 -22.57 12.33
CA LYS A 174 -12.83 -22.87 13.74
C LYS A 174 -12.30 -24.24 14.17
N GLN A 175 -12.40 -25.24 13.31
CA GLN A 175 -11.88 -26.60 13.56
C GLN A 175 -10.34 -26.60 13.62
N ASP A 176 -9.70 -25.89 12.68
CA ASP A 176 -8.25 -25.86 12.52
C ASP A 176 -7.56 -24.73 13.30
N CYS A 177 -8.30 -23.92 14.06
CA CYS A 177 -7.83 -22.69 14.71
C CYS A 177 -6.55 -22.88 15.53
N LYS A 178 -6.42 -23.99 16.26
CA LYS A 178 -5.19 -24.29 17.03
C LYS A 178 -3.98 -24.49 16.11
N SER A 179 -4.15 -25.20 15.00
CA SER A 179 -3.09 -25.44 14.02
C SER A 179 -2.71 -24.17 13.28
N ILE A 180 -3.70 -23.35 12.92
CA ILE A 180 -3.50 -22.04 12.26
C ILE A 180 -2.71 -21.12 13.18
N ASN A 181 -3.14 -20.96 14.44
CA ASN A 181 -2.45 -20.08 15.40
C ASN A 181 -1.02 -20.56 15.66
N LYS A 182 -0.82 -21.87 15.84
CA LYS A 182 0.54 -22.43 15.99
C LYS A 182 1.44 -22.09 14.80
N TRP A 183 0.91 -22.18 13.57
CA TRP A 183 1.66 -21.83 12.37
C TRP A 183 1.95 -20.32 12.29
N LEU A 184 0.99 -19.45 12.65
CA LEU A 184 1.19 -18.00 12.71
C LEU A 184 2.17 -17.57 13.83
N ASP A 185 2.25 -18.32 14.92
CA ASP A 185 3.25 -18.11 15.98
C ASP A 185 4.66 -18.45 15.48
N GLU A 186 4.79 -19.46 14.62
CA GLU A 186 6.06 -19.88 14.00
C GLU A 186 6.49 -18.92 12.88
N PHE A 187 5.54 -18.47 12.05
CA PHE A 187 5.76 -17.57 10.92
C PHE A 187 5.10 -16.22 11.16
N ASN A 188 5.86 -15.27 11.71
CA ASN A 188 5.33 -13.93 11.99
C ASN A 188 4.86 -13.22 10.71
N ILE A 189 3.78 -12.45 10.82
CA ILE A 189 3.11 -11.76 9.70
C ILE A 189 3.91 -10.59 9.11
N THR A 190 4.95 -10.12 9.81
CA THR A 190 5.80 -9.03 9.33
C THR A 190 6.79 -9.53 8.28
N ASN A 191 7.36 -10.71 8.50
CA ASN A 191 8.46 -11.26 7.70
C ASN A 191 8.01 -12.37 6.73
N ASN A 192 6.75 -12.78 6.78
CA ASN A 192 6.22 -13.87 5.95
C ASN A 192 4.93 -13.40 5.25
N PRO A 193 4.97 -13.05 3.95
CA PRO A 193 3.81 -12.55 3.23
C PRO A 193 2.63 -13.52 3.26
N GLU A 194 2.86 -14.82 3.12
CA GLU A 194 1.83 -15.85 3.22
C GLU A 194 1.13 -15.84 4.59
N ALA A 195 1.89 -15.67 5.68
CA ALA A 195 1.34 -15.63 7.02
C ALA A 195 0.48 -14.39 7.23
N ARG A 196 0.92 -13.24 6.70
CA ARG A 196 0.14 -11.99 6.67
C ARG A 196 -1.21 -12.18 5.99
N LEU A 197 -1.24 -12.84 4.84
CA LEU A 197 -2.49 -13.08 4.10
C LEU A 197 -3.44 -14.02 4.84
N VAL A 198 -2.91 -15.10 5.43
CA VAL A 198 -3.70 -16.00 6.28
C VAL A 198 -4.26 -15.22 7.47
N TYR A 199 -3.42 -14.47 8.19
CA TYR A 199 -3.86 -13.67 9.33
C TYR A 199 -5.01 -12.71 8.98
N PHE A 200 -4.87 -11.92 7.92
CA PHE A 200 -5.91 -10.97 7.52
C PHE A 200 -7.19 -11.65 7.01
N THR A 201 -7.09 -12.85 6.44
CA THR A 201 -8.26 -13.68 6.12
C THR A 201 -8.99 -14.11 7.39
N GLY A 202 -8.26 -14.52 8.42
CA GLY A 202 -8.84 -14.82 9.73
C GLY A 202 -9.49 -13.61 10.39
N LEU A 203 -8.86 -12.43 10.27
CA LEU A 203 -9.42 -11.17 10.78
C LEU A 203 -10.74 -10.81 10.09
N LEU A 204 -10.80 -10.92 8.76
CA LEU A 204 -12.03 -10.72 7.99
C LEU A 204 -13.15 -11.64 8.48
N ILE A 205 -12.87 -12.95 8.62
CA ILE A 205 -13.85 -13.92 9.10
C ILE A 205 -14.34 -13.57 10.52
N GLY A 206 -13.41 -13.24 11.42
CA GLY A 206 -13.73 -12.87 12.80
C GLY A 206 -14.67 -11.66 12.86
N LEU A 207 -14.31 -10.56 12.20
CA LEU A 207 -15.14 -9.34 12.18
C LEU A 207 -16.50 -9.55 11.51
N ALA A 208 -16.56 -10.41 10.48
CA ALA A 208 -17.81 -10.71 9.81
C ALA A 208 -18.76 -11.54 10.70
N LEU A 209 -18.23 -12.50 11.48
CA LEU A 209 -19.01 -13.25 12.47
C LEU A 209 -19.48 -12.35 13.63
N ASP A 210 -18.57 -11.56 14.21
CA ASP A 210 -18.87 -10.70 15.36
C ASP A 210 -19.95 -9.65 15.03
N SER A 211 -20.02 -9.25 13.76
CA SER A 211 -21.01 -8.29 13.28
C SER A 211 -22.27 -8.92 12.67
N GLY A 212 -22.42 -10.25 12.70
CA GLY A 212 -23.60 -10.96 12.20
C GLY A 212 -23.76 -10.95 10.68
N ARG A 213 -22.66 -10.75 9.93
CA ARG A 213 -22.65 -10.72 8.47
C ARG A 213 -22.38 -12.08 7.83
N LEU A 214 -21.78 -13.01 8.58
CA LEU A 214 -21.66 -14.45 8.29
C LEU A 214 -22.52 -15.27 9.26
#